data_AF-A0AAF5RUU4-F1
#
_entry.id   AF-A0AAF5RUU4-F1
#
_cell.length_a   1.000
_cell.length_b   1.000
_cell.length_c   1.000
_cell.angle_alpha   90.00
_cell.angle_beta   90.00
_cell.angle_gamma   90.00
#
_symmetry.space_group_name_H-M   'P 1'
#
loop_
_entity.id
_entity.type
_entity.pdbx_description
1 polymer ?
#
loop_
_entity_poly.entity_id
_entity_poly.type
_entity_poly.pdbx_seq_one_letter_code
_entity_poly.pdbx_strand_id
1 'polypeptide(L)'
;MGTNRRQWCNGQHGCLPSNRRGFDSPLTHLARTIVSGGYYRLWPPFRISYNSVSTHTILLYIMLAYDLVIVMIATGLLRALLTFDKQIVRMHLYFDYFALAFNVITLVLFLPALFLPNSEGRNFANVLLTVCFVTQIPLQIWAITVLRSCLEFFVLVHVLVELAER
;
A
#
# COMPACT_ATOMS: atom_id res chain seq x y z
N MET A 1 3.79 15.63 -57.68
CA MET A 1 2.85 14.55 -57.34
C MET A 1 2.46 14.67 -55.87
N GLY A 2 1.34 15.32 -55.58
CA GLY A 2 0.83 15.48 -54.21
C GLY A 2 -0.22 14.42 -53.91
N THR A 3 -0.04 13.67 -52.81
CA THR A 3 -0.99 12.66 -52.34
C THR A 3 -2.16 13.32 -51.60
N ASN A 4 -3.34 13.16 -52.20
CA ASN A 4 -4.62 13.74 -51.80
C ASN A 4 -5.20 13.00 -50.57
N ARG A 5 -5.21 13.62 -49.39
CA ARG A 5 -5.90 13.08 -48.20
C ARG A 5 -7.35 13.58 -48.19
N ARG A 6 -8.28 12.70 -48.52
CA ARG A 6 -9.73 12.97 -48.52
C ARG A 6 -10.21 13.31 -47.10
N GLN A 7 -10.50 14.59 -46.85
CA GLN A 7 -11.31 15.04 -45.72
C GLN A 7 -12.79 14.82 -46.04
N TRP A 8 -13.50 14.14 -45.16
CA TRP A 8 -14.94 14.00 -45.24
C TRP A 8 -15.59 15.20 -44.55
N CYS A 9 -16.15 16.11 -45.33
CA CYS A 9 -16.91 17.26 -44.83
C CYS A 9 -18.39 17.03 -45.15
N ASN A 10 -19.24 16.88 -44.13
CA ASN A 10 -20.69 16.91 -44.32
C ASN A 10 -21.19 18.33 -44.01
N GLY A 11 -21.89 18.92 -44.98
CA GLY A 11 -21.89 20.36 -45.25
C GLY A 11 -22.76 21.26 -44.38
N GLN A 12 -22.93 21.03 -43.07
CA GLN A 12 -23.69 21.99 -42.22
C GLN A 12 -23.15 22.27 -40.82
N HIS A 13 -22.16 21.51 -40.32
CA HIS A 13 -21.41 21.89 -39.12
C HIS A 13 -19.93 21.62 -39.39
N GLY A 14 -19.10 22.65 -39.22
CA GLY A 14 -17.70 22.68 -39.66
C GLY A 14 -16.84 21.48 -39.24
N CYS A 15 -15.70 21.34 -39.90
CA CYS A 15 -14.75 20.26 -39.70
C CYS A 15 -14.32 20.13 -38.23
N LEU A 16 -14.75 19.05 -37.57
CA LEU A 16 -14.21 18.66 -36.27
C LEU A 16 -12.74 18.25 -36.44
N PRO A 17 -11.79 18.80 -35.67
CA PRO A 17 -10.44 18.24 -35.63
C PRO A 17 -10.57 16.80 -35.13
N SER A 18 -10.11 15.84 -35.94
CA SER A 18 -9.97 14.44 -35.57
C SER A 18 -8.91 14.33 -34.47
N ASN A 19 -9.34 14.62 -33.24
CA ASN A 19 -8.54 14.38 -32.05
C ASN A 19 -8.83 12.94 -31.65
N ARG A 20 -8.16 11.99 -32.32
CA ARG A 20 -7.92 10.65 -31.78
C ARG A 20 -7.02 10.80 -30.54
N ARG A 21 -7.55 11.39 -29.47
CA ARG A 21 -7.10 11.10 -28.11
C ARG A 21 -7.97 9.96 -27.64
N GLY A 22 -7.53 8.76 -27.99
CA GLY A 22 -8.06 7.54 -27.40
C GLY A 22 -8.01 7.67 -25.89
N PHE A 23 -9.09 7.22 -25.25
CA PHE A 23 -9.20 6.81 -23.86
C PHE A 23 -7.86 6.89 -23.09
N ASP A 24 -7.54 8.09 -22.59
CA ASP A 24 -6.40 8.29 -21.71
C ASP A 24 -6.85 7.83 -20.33
N SER A 25 -6.62 6.55 -20.05
CA SER A 25 -6.67 5.99 -18.71
C SER A 25 -5.83 6.88 -17.76
N PRO A 26 -6.26 7.11 -16.51
CA PRO A 26 -5.50 7.94 -15.55
C PRO A 26 -4.04 7.47 -15.35
N LEU A 27 -3.74 6.22 -15.70
CA LEU A 27 -2.40 5.62 -15.74
C LEU A 27 -1.47 6.22 -16.80
N THR A 28 -1.96 6.60 -17.99
CA THR A 28 -1.10 7.16 -19.06
C THR A 28 -0.65 8.58 -18.73
N HIS A 29 -1.45 9.34 -17.99
CA HIS A 29 -1.08 10.67 -17.51
C HIS A 29 -0.02 10.60 -16.39
N LEU A 30 -0.10 9.57 -15.54
CA LEU A 30 0.91 9.31 -14.51
C LEU A 30 2.25 8.90 -15.15
N ALA A 31 2.21 7.99 -16.13
CA ALA A 31 3.40 7.51 -16.84
C ALA A 31 4.12 8.62 -17.63
N ARG A 32 3.36 9.53 -18.26
CA ARG A 32 3.95 10.64 -19.03
C ARG A 32 4.60 11.70 -18.14
N THR A 33 4.12 11.84 -16.90
CA THR A 33 4.72 12.77 -15.92
C THR A 33 6.05 12.23 -15.38
N ILE A 34 6.22 10.91 -15.32
CA ILE A 34 7.46 10.25 -14.88
C ILE A 34 8.60 10.38 -15.92
N VAL A 35 8.28 10.50 -17.21
CA VAL A 35 9.27 10.42 -18.31
C VAL A 35 9.51 11.76 -19.01
N SER A 36 9.06 12.88 -18.44
CA SER A 36 9.31 14.21 -19.01
C SER A 36 10.60 14.83 -18.45
N GLY A 37 11.74 14.50 -19.06
CA GLY A 37 12.91 15.40 -19.06
C GLY A 37 14.12 14.98 -18.22
N GLY A 38 14.57 13.72 -18.30
CA GLY A 38 15.96 13.33 -17.97
C GLY A 38 16.39 13.45 -16.49
N TYR A 39 15.53 13.93 -15.62
CA TYR A 39 15.72 13.94 -14.17
C TYR A 39 14.64 13.08 -13.54
N TYR A 40 15.04 12.08 -12.75
CA TYR A 40 14.15 11.29 -11.90
C TYR A 40 13.54 12.23 -10.86
N ARG A 41 12.47 12.93 -11.21
CA ARG A 41 11.76 13.82 -10.29
C ARG A 41 10.90 12.94 -9.41
N LEU A 42 11.55 12.36 -8.39
CA LEU A 42 10.98 11.33 -7.52
C LEU A 42 9.68 11.80 -6.84
N TRP A 43 9.46 13.13 -6.71
CA TRP A 43 8.25 13.70 -6.12
C TRP A 43 7.88 15.09 -6.70
N PRO A 44 6.58 15.39 -6.93
CA PRO A 44 6.12 16.75 -7.23
C PRO A 44 6.19 17.65 -5.97
N PRO A 45 6.27 18.99 -6.14
CA PRO A 45 6.36 19.92 -5.02
C PRO A 45 5.10 19.91 -4.15
N PHE A 46 5.29 20.07 -2.84
CA PHE A 46 4.25 20.22 -1.82
C PHE A 46 3.19 21.23 -2.27
N ARG A 47 1.99 20.75 -2.60
CA ARG A 47 0.80 21.59 -2.82
C ARG A 47 -0.28 21.15 -1.84
N ILE A 48 -0.57 22.01 -0.88
CA ILE A 48 -1.66 21.83 0.08
C ILE A 48 -2.96 22.17 -0.66
N SER A 49 -3.60 21.15 -1.25
CA SER A 49 -4.94 21.24 -1.83
C SER A 49 -5.90 20.40 -1.00
N TYR A 50 -7.06 20.96 -0.68
CA TYR A 50 -8.00 20.50 0.34
C TYR A 50 -9.06 19.51 -0.17
N ASN A 51 -8.74 18.68 -1.16
CA ASN A 51 -9.72 17.75 -1.73
C ASN A 51 -9.18 16.31 -1.74
N SER A 52 -9.83 15.46 -0.94
CA SER A 52 -9.53 14.06 -0.62
C SER A 52 -8.39 13.80 0.37
N VAL A 53 -8.74 13.04 1.42
CA VAL A 53 -7.84 12.49 2.45
C VAL A 53 -6.70 11.68 1.82
N SER A 54 -6.89 11.06 0.65
CA SER A 54 -5.82 10.31 -0.03
C SER A 54 -4.86 11.19 -0.86
N THR A 55 -5.17 12.49 -1.03
CA THR A 55 -4.41 13.40 -1.91
C THR A 55 -3.43 14.28 -1.13
N HIS A 56 -3.50 14.28 0.19
CA HIS A 56 -2.51 14.97 1.01
C HIS A 56 -1.17 14.23 0.92
N THR A 57 -0.19 14.86 0.29
CA THR A 57 1.19 14.37 0.17
C THR A 57 1.77 13.91 1.52
N ILE A 58 1.33 14.54 2.62
CA ILE A 58 1.72 14.17 3.99
C ILE A 58 1.25 12.76 4.35
N LEU A 59 0.02 12.38 4.02
CA LEU A 59 -0.49 11.03 4.31
C LEU A 59 0.21 9.97 3.46
N LEU A 60 0.58 10.31 2.22
CA LEU A 60 1.41 9.43 1.38
C LEU A 60 2.82 9.25 1.96
N TYR A 61 3.45 10.31 2.49
CA TYR A 61 4.74 10.18 3.17
C TYR A 61 4.66 9.32 4.44
N ILE A 62 3.56 9.45 5.21
CA ILE A 62 3.33 8.63 6.40
C ILE A 62 3.13 7.16 6.03
N MET A 63 2.33 6.87 4.98
CA MET A 63 2.16 5.51 4.47
C MET A 63 3.49 4.92 3.96
N LEU A 64 4.27 5.69 3.20
CA LEU A 64 5.58 5.25 2.72
C LEU A 64 6.55 4.96 3.88
N ALA A 65 6.59 5.83 4.90
CA ALA A 65 7.43 5.61 6.08
C ALA A 65 7.02 4.33 6.82
N TYR A 66 5.71 4.08 6.94
CA TYR A 66 5.18 2.88 7.55
C TYR A 66 5.55 1.62 6.75
N ASP A 67 5.42 1.65 5.43
CA ASP A 67 5.82 0.54 4.54
C ASP A 67 7.32 0.24 4.65
N LEU A 68 8.17 1.27 4.74
CA LEU A 68 9.62 1.10 4.94
C LEU A 68 9.93 0.43 6.29
N VAL A 69 9.21 0.78 7.36
CA VAL A 69 9.35 0.12 8.67
C VAL A 69 8.94 -1.35 8.58
N ILE A 70 7.83 -1.66 7.90
CA ILE A 70 7.40 -3.06 7.69
C ILE A 70 8.47 -3.84 6.93
N VAL A 71 9.03 -3.28 5.85
CA VAL A 71 10.08 -3.94 5.06
C VAL A 71 11.34 -4.17 5.92
N MET A 72 11.74 -3.19 6.73
CA MET A 72 12.87 -3.36 7.65
C MET A 72 12.64 -4.52 8.62
N ILE A 73 11.45 -4.61 9.20
CA ILE A 73 11.09 -5.64 10.18
C ILE A 73 10.95 -7.02 9.53
N ALA A 74 10.44 -7.09 8.29
CA ALA A 74 10.37 -8.31 7.50
C ALA A 74 11.76 -8.83 7.07
N THR A 75 12.65 -7.92 6.65
CA THR A 75 14.06 -8.30 6.36
C THR A 75 14.80 -8.74 7.62
N GLY A 76 14.53 -8.11 8.76
CA GLY A 76 14.99 -8.57 10.07
C GLY A 76 14.54 -9.99 10.39
N LEU A 77 13.25 -10.31 10.17
CA LEU A 77 12.71 -11.66 10.34
C LEU A 77 13.40 -12.67 9.43
N LEU A 78 13.57 -12.36 8.14
CA LEU A 78 14.25 -13.26 7.20
C LEU A 78 15.68 -13.59 7.68
N ARG A 79 16.42 -12.57 8.13
CA ARG A 79 17.76 -12.77 8.69
C ARG A 79 17.71 -13.62 9.95
N ALA A 80 16.78 -13.33 10.86
CA ALA A 80 16.61 -14.07 12.11
C ALA A 80 16.31 -15.55 11.88
N LEU A 81 15.52 -15.86 10.85
CA LEU A 81 15.19 -17.23 10.48
C LEU A 81 16.41 -18.00 9.98
N LEU A 82 17.31 -17.33 9.24
CA LEU A 82 18.55 -17.93 8.75
C LEU A 82 19.62 -18.09 9.83
N THR A 83 19.69 -17.16 10.79
CA THR A 83 20.68 -17.18 11.87
C THR A 83 20.16 -17.83 13.16
N PHE A 84 18.94 -18.38 13.15
CA PHE A 84 18.25 -18.93 14.32
C PHE A 84 18.24 -17.98 15.53
N ASP A 85 18.13 -16.67 15.29
CA ASP A 85 18.17 -15.65 16.34
C ASP A 85 16.77 -15.42 16.93
N LYS A 86 16.55 -16.00 18.11
CA LYS A 86 15.29 -15.88 18.87
C LYS A 86 14.96 -14.44 19.30
N GLN A 87 15.94 -13.55 19.43
CA GLN A 87 15.70 -12.17 19.90
C GLN A 87 14.98 -11.35 18.82
N ILE A 88 15.45 -11.44 17.57
CA ILE A 88 14.87 -10.69 16.46
C ILE A 88 13.45 -11.18 16.16
N VAL A 89 13.21 -12.50 16.22
CA VAL A 89 11.84 -13.07 16.08
C VAL A 89 10.91 -12.55 17.17
N ARG A 90 11.40 -12.42 18.42
CA ARG A 90 10.61 -11.87 19.53
C ARG A 90 10.29 -10.39 19.33
N MET A 91 11.25 -9.59 18.84
CA MET A 91 11.00 -8.18 18.51
C MET A 91 9.94 -8.04 17.41
N HIS A 92 10.00 -8.87 16.36
CA HIS A 92 8.99 -8.91 15.31
C HIS A 92 7.61 -9.24 15.87
N LEU A 93 7.52 -10.25 16.75
CA LEU A 93 6.25 -10.62 17.41
C LEU A 93 5.65 -9.45 18.21
N TYR A 94 6.47 -8.71 18.97
CA TYR A 94 6.00 -7.52 19.69
C TYR A 94 5.47 -6.43 18.76
N PHE A 95 6.16 -6.21 17.63
CA PHE A 95 5.71 -5.28 16.62
C PHE A 95 4.37 -5.70 16.01
N ASP A 96 4.18 -6.98 15.71
CA ASP A 96 2.91 -7.51 15.18
C ASP A 96 1.75 -7.32 16.18
N TYR A 97 1.97 -7.52 17.48
CA TYR A 97 0.96 -7.22 18.51
C TYR A 97 0.61 -5.73 18.56
N PHE A 98 1.61 -4.86 18.46
CA PHE A 98 1.39 -3.41 18.43
C PHE A 98 0.60 -2.99 17.19
N ALA A 99 0.97 -3.50 16.01
CA ALA A 99 0.29 -3.23 14.75
C ALA A 99 -1.15 -3.76 14.76
N LEU A 100 -1.39 -4.94 15.36
CA LEU A 100 -2.72 -5.49 15.55
C LEU A 100 -3.58 -4.58 16.45
N ALA A 101 -3.05 -4.13 17.59
CA ALA A 101 -3.76 -3.22 18.49
C ALA A 101 -4.12 -1.92 17.79
N PHE A 102 -3.18 -1.34 17.03
CA PHE A 102 -3.41 -0.14 16.24
C PHE A 102 -4.52 -0.34 15.19
N ASN A 103 -4.50 -1.46 14.47
CA ASN A 103 -5.52 -1.78 13.47
C ASN A 103 -6.90 -2.00 14.09
N VAL A 104 -6.99 -2.67 15.24
CA VAL A 104 -8.25 -2.87 15.98
C VAL A 104 -8.82 -1.52 16.45
N ILE A 105 -7.98 -0.67 17.07
CA ILE A 105 -8.41 0.66 17.52
C ILE A 105 -8.91 1.49 16.32
N THR A 106 -8.17 1.48 15.22
CA THR A 106 -8.55 2.21 14.01
C THR A 106 -9.88 1.70 13.45
N LEU A 107 -10.08 0.37 13.39
CA LEU A 107 -11.35 -0.20 12.94
C LEU A 107 -12.52 0.22 13.83
N VAL A 108 -12.36 0.19 15.16
CA VAL A 108 -13.41 0.61 16.11
C VAL A 108 -13.75 2.09 15.93
N LEU A 109 -12.76 2.95 15.69
CA LEU A 109 -12.97 4.38 15.42
C LEU A 109 -13.64 4.64 14.06
N PHE A 110 -13.37 3.81 13.05
CA PHE A 110 -13.99 3.92 11.73
C PHE A 110 -15.39 3.29 11.67
N LEU A 111 -15.75 2.39 12.58
CA LEU A 111 -17.05 1.71 12.61
C LEU A 111 -18.24 2.71 12.62
N PRO A 112 -18.27 3.73 13.50
CA PRO A 112 -19.37 4.71 13.54
C PRO A 112 -19.50 5.54 12.27
N ALA A 113 -18.38 5.79 11.57
CA ALA A 113 -18.37 6.56 10.32
C ALA A 113 -19.11 5.83 9.17
N LEU A 114 -19.25 4.50 9.24
CA LEU A 114 -20.00 3.69 8.28
C LEU A 114 -21.52 3.69 8.53
N PHE A 115 -21.95 3.87 9.78
CA PHE A 115 -23.37 3.78 10.17
C PHE A 115 -24.11 5.12 10.12
N LEU A 116 -23.40 6.25 9.98
CA LEU A 116 -24.01 7.58 9.90
C LEU A 116 -24.55 7.87 8.49
N PRO A 117 -25.88 8.10 8.32
CA PRO A 117 -26.55 8.14 7.01
C PRO A 117 -26.28 9.39 6.16
N ASN A 118 -25.42 10.32 6.60
CA ASN A 118 -25.16 11.60 5.91
C ASN A 118 -23.68 11.91 5.71
N SER A 119 -22.77 10.96 5.97
CA SER A 119 -21.38 11.21 5.64
C SER A 119 -21.19 10.95 4.14
N GLU A 120 -20.36 11.74 3.48
CA GLU A 120 -19.66 11.31 2.26
C GLU A 120 -18.80 10.04 2.50
N GLY A 121 -19.00 9.31 3.60
CA GLY A 121 -18.35 8.07 4.00
C GLY A 121 -18.86 6.83 3.29
N ARG A 122 -19.86 6.95 2.42
CA ARG A 122 -20.12 5.96 1.36
C ARG A 122 -19.26 6.20 0.11
N ASN A 123 -18.18 6.98 0.22
CA ASN A 123 -17.12 7.00 -0.76
C ASN A 123 -16.48 5.61 -0.85
N PHE A 124 -16.29 5.11 -2.07
CA PHE A 124 -15.64 3.82 -2.36
C PHE A 124 -14.33 3.63 -1.58
N ALA A 125 -13.56 4.72 -1.41
CA ALA A 125 -12.32 4.72 -0.63
C ALA A 125 -12.51 4.33 0.85
N ASN A 126 -13.58 4.79 1.50
CA ASN A 126 -13.82 4.50 2.91
C ASN A 126 -14.32 3.07 3.11
N VAL A 127 -15.14 2.56 2.18
CA VAL A 127 -15.54 1.15 2.14
C VAL A 127 -14.32 0.26 1.91
N LEU A 128 -13.44 0.63 0.97
CA LEU A 128 -12.21 -0.10 0.69
C LEU A 128 -11.27 -0.12 1.90
N LEU A 129 -11.09 1.02 2.58
CA LEU A 129 -10.30 1.11 3.81
C LEU A 129 -10.87 0.21 4.92
N THR A 130 -12.19 0.20 5.08
CA THR A 130 -12.86 -0.64 6.07
C THR A 130 -12.64 -2.12 5.76
N VAL A 131 -12.84 -2.54 4.50
CA VAL A 131 -12.59 -3.91 4.07
C VAL A 131 -11.12 -4.28 4.28
N CYS A 132 -10.18 -3.38 4.01
CA CYS A 132 -8.76 -3.58 4.30
C CYS A 132 -8.50 -3.82 5.79
N PHE A 133 -9.06 -3.02 6.70
CA PHE A 133 -8.85 -3.25 8.14
C PHE A 133 -9.47 -4.57 8.61
N VAL A 134 -10.66 -4.92 8.11
CA VAL A 134 -11.33 -6.19 8.44
C VAL A 134 -10.53 -7.40 7.94
N THR A 135 -9.86 -7.31 6.79
CA THR A 135 -9.02 -8.40 6.27
C THR A 135 -7.60 -8.42 6.86
N GLN A 136 -7.07 -7.27 7.29
CA GLN A 136 -5.74 -7.19 7.92
C GLN A 136 -5.69 -7.85 9.30
N ILE A 137 -6.73 -7.69 10.13
CA ILE A 137 -6.80 -8.28 11.48
C ILE A 137 -6.61 -9.81 11.47
N PRO A 138 -7.39 -10.61 10.71
CA PRO A 138 -7.21 -12.06 10.69
C PRO A 138 -5.85 -12.47 10.12
N LEU A 139 -5.34 -11.73 9.13
CA LEU A 139 -4.02 -11.99 8.55
C LEU A 139 -2.88 -11.73 9.56
N GLN A 140 -3.00 -10.67 10.37
CA GLN A 140 -2.05 -10.38 11.46
C GLN A 140 -2.12 -11.43 12.57
N ILE A 141 -3.31 -11.88 12.97
CA ILE A 141 -3.46 -12.96 13.97
C ILE A 141 -2.83 -14.27 13.46
N TRP A 142 -3.02 -14.58 12.17
CA TRP A 142 -2.39 -15.73 11.54
C TRP A 142 -0.86 -15.61 11.55
N ALA A 143 -0.32 -14.44 11.17
CA ALA A 143 1.13 -14.19 11.20
C ALA A 143 1.73 -14.37 12.61
N ILE A 144 1.08 -13.81 13.65
CA ILE A 144 1.51 -13.98 15.05
C ILE A 144 1.55 -15.46 15.45
N THR A 145 0.56 -16.24 15.02
CA THR A 145 0.50 -17.68 15.30
C THR A 145 1.68 -18.41 14.66
N VAL A 146 1.96 -18.12 13.39
CA VAL A 146 3.11 -18.69 12.66
C VAL A 146 4.43 -18.34 13.34
N LEU A 147 4.64 -17.05 13.68
CA LEU A 147 5.86 -16.61 14.34
C LEU A 147 6.07 -17.27 15.72
N ARG A 148 4.98 -17.49 16.46
CA ARG A 148 5.05 -18.19 17.75
C ARG A 148 5.54 -19.63 17.57
N SER A 149 5.00 -20.34 16.58
CA SER A 149 5.48 -21.69 16.24
C SER A 149 6.95 -21.70 15.81
N CYS A 150 7.40 -20.71 15.05
CA CYS A 150 8.82 -20.57 14.70
C CYS A 150 9.70 -20.38 15.95
N LEU A 151 9.24 -19.59 16.93
CA LEU A 151 9.97 -19.35 18.18
C LEU A 151 10.10 -20.63 19.01
N GLU A 152 9.03 -21.41 19.12
CA GLU A 152 9.04 -22.72 19.79
C GLU A 152 9.99 -23.71 19.08
N PHE A 153 9.96 -23.74 17.74
CA PHE A 153 10.88 -24.54 16.95
C PHE A 153 12.35 -24.15 17.18
N PHE A 154 12.66 -22.86 17.26
CA PHE A 154 14.04 -22.39 17.50
C PHE A 154 14.56 -22.76 18.89
N VAL A 155 13.70 -22.70 19.91
CA VAL A 155 14.05 -23.18 21.24
C VAL A 155 14.37 -24.67 21.22
N LEU A 156 13.56 -25.47 20.51
CA LEU A 156 13.80 -26.91 20.38
C LEU A 156 15.13 -27.21 19.68
N VAL A 157 15.41 -26.56 18.55
CA VAL A 157 16.66 -26.72 17.81
C VAL A 157 17.87 -26.38 18.69
N HIS A 158 17.81 -25.28 19.43
CA HIS A 158 18.89 -24.89 20.34
C HIS A 158 19.13 -25.95 21.44
N VAL A 159 18.08 -26.54 21.99
CA VAL A 159 18.22 -27.61 23.00
C VAL A 159 18.82 -28.87 22.38
N LEU A 160 18.40 -29.24 21.16
CA LEU A 160 18.95 -30.40 20.46
C LEU A 160 20.43 -30.24 20.12
N VAL A 161 20.85 -29.03 19.70
CA VAL A 161 22.27 -28.73 19.44
C VAL A 161 23.09 -28.84 20.73
N GLU A 162 22.62 -28.25 21.83
CA GLU A 162 23.29 -28.34 23.14
C GLU A 162 23.41 -29.79 23.64
N LEU A 163 22.42 -30.63 23.37
CA LEU A 163 22.47 -32.06 23.71
C LEU A 163 23.41 -32.85 22.80
N ALA A 164 23.55 -32.46 21.53
CA ALA A 164 24.45 -33.13 20.59
C ALA A 164 25.93 -32.77 20.82
N GLU A 165 26.20 -31.60 21.40
CA GLU A 165 27.55 -31.16 21.76
C GLU A 165 28.08 -31.77 23.08
N ARG A 166 27.20 -32.38 23.89
CA ARG A 166 27.54 -33.05 25.15
C ARG A 166 27.73 -34.55 24.97
#